data_AF-A0A4P7JB63-F1
#
_entry.id   AF-A0A4P7JB63-F1
#
_cell.length_a   1.000
_cell.length_b   1.000
_cell.length_c   1.000
_cell.angle_alpha   90.00
_cell.angle_beta   90.00
_cell.angle_gamma   90.00
#
_symmetry.space_group_name_H-M   'P 1'
#
loop_
_entity.id
_entity.type
_entity.pdbx_description
1 polymer ?
#
loop_
_entity_poly.entity_id
_entity_poly.type
_entity_poly.pdbx_seq_one_letter_code
_entity_poly.pdbx_strand_id
1 'polypeptide(L)'
;MHMSCKVTLLSTLETKADEIAFLREALARLGVTCVLVDLSLDTKGQLLDGARKIATMEQVVTRAQSQTEAQLAAGAQAVIGLGGGTGSEIILRVMRALPITFPKLLVTTLPFDPRIAVADNSVILLPTLADICGLNTTLRQVLDTAAAMIAGVCSAPPSSMELNTDPSIGITALGATDGAVDRLVQGLRARGREATVFHANGYGGAAFARFAEQGAFHTIVDLTPHELTRMRVAGAHTAMPTRFTAAAQKGLPQIVLPGALNFIGLGAIDLVPERFLNRPHYQHSGYFTHVKLTEDEMTGVATALVGHLNAAPDLAHLVVPMGGFSHQDAPGGAIEDEDLRAVFLRAARAAADPALNITVMEAHIAAPAVTDLILELLSRPPYARKETQHA
;
A
#
# COMPACT_ATOMS: atom_id res chain seq x y z
N MET A 1 -24.63 5.67 29.60
CA MET A 1 -25.41 5.53 28.36
C MET A 1 -24.57 4.70 27.40
N HIS A 2 -24.97 3.49 27.03
CA HIS A 2 -24.32 2.80 25.91
C HIS A 2 -24.61 3.62 24.66
N MET A 3 -23.59 4.19 24.04
CA MET A 3 -23.76 4.83 22.73
C MET A 3 -24.28 3.76 21.76
N SER A 4 -25.43 4.00 21.14
CA SER A 4 -25.94 3.11 20.09
C SER A 4 -24.92 3.08 18.97
N CYS A 5 -24.42 1.89 18.66
CA CYS A 5 -23.50 1.68 17.55
C CYS A 5 -24.16 2.16 16.25
N LYS A 6 -23.48 3.00 15.48
CA LYS A 6 -23.95 3.52 14.20
C LYS A 6 -23.03 3.08 13.08
N VAL A 7 -23.58 2.54 12.00
CA VAL A 7 -22.82 2.12 10.82
C VAL A 7 -23.45 2.59 9.52
N THR A 8 -22.64 2.65 8.47
CA THR A 8 -23.10 2.95 7.11
C THR A 8 -23.13 1.67 6.29
N LEU A 9 -24.27 1.36 5.67
CA LEU A 9 -24.43 0.26 4.73
C LEU A 9 -24.39 0.78 3.30
N LEU A 10 -23.46 0.27 2.50
CA LEU A 10 -23.33 0.54 1.07
C LEU A 10 -23.91 -0.64 0.28
N SER A 11 -24.98 -0.41 -0.49
CA SER A 11 -25.56 -1.47 -1.33
C SER A 11 -26.45 -0.89 -2.43
N THR A 12 -26.75 -1.70 -3.44
CA THR A 12 -27.66 -1.35 -4.55
C THR A 12 -29.09 -1.72 -4.19
N LEU A 13 -29.90 -0.76 -3.73
CA LEU A 13 -31.28 -0.99 -3.30
C LEU A 13 -32.15 -1.60 -4.40
N GLU A 14 -31.99 -1.15 -5.65
CA GLU A 14 -32.75 -1.60 -6.83
C GLU A 14 -32.71 -3.12 -7.04
N THR A 15 -31.62 -3.79 -6.65
CA THR A 15 -31.42 -5.23 -6.92
C THR A 15 -31.28 -6.10 -5.68
N LYS A 16 -31.19 -5.50 -4.48
CA LYS A 16 -30.85 -6.23 -3.23
C LYS A 16 -31.72 -5.82 -2.05
N ALA A 17 -32.95 -5.40 -2.31
CA ALA A 17 -33.85 -4.88 -1.28
C ALA A 17 -34.06 -5.88 -0.13
N ASP A 18 -34.30 -7.15 -0.44
CA ASP A 18 -34.55 -8.20 0.56
C ASP A 18 -33.30 -8.50 1.40
N GLU A 19 -32.13 -8.58 0.76
CA GLU A 19 -30.87 -8.83 1.46
C GLU A 19 -30.46 -7.65 2.34
N ILE A 20 -30.69 -6.42 1.88
CA ILE A 20 -30.50 -5.20 2.66
C ILE A 20 -31.42 -5.21 3.87
N ALA A 21 -32.71 -5.54 3.69
CA ALA A 21 -33.68 -5.60 4.77
C ALA A 21 -33.24 -6.63 5.84
N PHE A 22 -32.87 -7.83 5.41
CA PHE A 22 -32.39 -8.87 6.31
C PHE A 22 -31.13 -8.44 7.09
N LEU A 23 -30.14 -7.86 6.41
CA LEU A 23 -28.91 -7.40 7.06
C LEU A 23 -29.20 -6.28 8.07
N ARG A 24 -30.10 -5.35 7.75
CA ARG A 24 -30.51 -4.28 8.68
C ARG A 24 -31.21 -4.84 9.91
N GLU A 25 -32.07 -5.84 9.75
CA GLU A 25 -32.69 -6.54 10.88
C GLU A 25 -31.66 -7.28 11.73
N ALA A 26 -30.71 -7.97 11.10
CA ALA A 26 -29.62 -8.67 11.79
C ALA A 26 -28.76 -7.72 12.63
N LEU A 27 -28.40 -6.56 12.06
CA LEU A 27 -27.70 -5.49 12.77
C LEU A 27 -28.55 -4.93 13.93
N ALA A 28 -29.83 -4.67 13.70
CA ALA A 28 -30.74 -4.14 14.71
C ALA A 28 -30.92 -5.09 15.91
N ARG A 29 -31.00 -6.42 15.67
CA ARG A 29 -31.03 -7.44 16.73
C ARG A 29 -29.81 -7.37 17.66
N LEU A 30 -28.69 -6.86 17.15
CA LEU A 30 -27.43 -6.69 17.88
C LEU A 30 -27.24 -5.25 18.42
N GLY A 31 -28.27 -4.41 18.38
CA GLY A 31 -28.22 -3.02 18.86
C GLY A 31 -27.44 -2.07 17.95
N VAL A 32 -27.20 -2.46 16.69
CA VAL A 32 -26.50 -1.66 15.70
C VAL A 32 -27.49 -0.91 14.81
N THR A 33 -27.44 0.42 14.85
CA THR A 33 -28.18 1.32 13.97
C THR A 33 -27.47 1.44 12.62
N CYS A 34 -28.22 1.27 11.54
CA CYS A 34 -27.67 1.25 10.18
C CYS A 34 -28.27 2.36 9.31
N VAL A 35 -27.41 3.16 8.67
CA VAL A 35 -27.79 4.16 7.67
C VAL A 35 -27.42 3.63 6.27
N LEU A 36 -28.41 3.47 5.39
CA LEU A 36 -28.20 3.03 4.02
C LEU A 36 -27.73 4.19 3.14
N VAL A 37 -26.67 3.95 2.37
CA VAL A 37 -26.28 4.74 1.20
C VAL A 37 -26.54 3.87 -0.03
N ASP A 38 -27.51 4.30 -0.83
CA ASP A 38 -27.91 3.58 -2.03
C ASP A 38 -26.92 3.80 -3.17
N LEU A 39 -26.48 2.69 -3.78
CA LEU A 39 -25.54 2.63 -4.90
C LEU A 39 -26.22 2.24 -6.22
N SER A 40 -27.55 2.21 -6.26
CA SER A 40 -28.29 1.91 -7.48
C SER A 40 -27.90 2.87 -8.61
N LEU A 41 -27.81 2.32 -9.83
CA LEU A 41 -27.52 3.10 -11.04
C LEU A 41 -28.81 3.72 -11.63
N ASP A 42 -29.96 3.48 -10.98
CA ASP A 42 -31.27 3.99 -11.34
C ASP A 42 -31.67 3.66 -12.79
N THR A 43 -31.33 2.44 -13.26
CA THR A 43 -31.58 2.06 -14.65
C THR A 43 -33.05 1.78 -14.92
N LYS A 44 -33.86 1.51 -13.88
CA LYS A 44 -35.28 1.16 -14.01
C LYS A 44 -35.47 -0.05 -14.94
N GLY A 45 -34.53 -0.99 -14.88
CA GLY A 45 -34.49 -2.17 -15.75
C GLY A 45 -34.02 -1.93 -17.18
N GLN A 46 -33.59 -0.72 -17.53
CA GLN A 46 -33.05 -0.43 -18.86
C GLN A 46 -31.61 -0.93 -19.01
N LEU A 47 -31.28 -1.36 -20.22
CA LEU A 47 -29.91 -1.71 -20.60
C LEU A 47 -29.09 -0.43 -20.79
N LEU A 48 -28.03 -0.28 -20.00
CA LEU A 48 -26.99 0.72 -20.25
C LEU A 48 -25.90 0.09 -21.12
N ASP A 49 -25.47 0.79 -22.16
CA ASP A 49 -24.23 0.43 -22.84
C ASP A 49 -23.03 0.54 -21.87
N GLY A 50 -21.91 -0.10 -22.23
CA GLY A 50 -20.75 -0.19 -21.36
C GLY A 50 -20.18 1.16 -20.95
N ALA A 51 -20.06 2.11 -21.88
CA ALA A 51 -19.48 3.42 -21.61
C ALA A 51 -20.37 4.25 -20.68
N ARG A 52 -21.69 4.26 -20.93
CA ARG A 52 -22.67 4.91 -20.08
C ARG A 52 -22.70 4.28 -18.68
N LYS A 53 -22.67 2.94 -18.59
CA LYS A 53 -22.64 2.24 -17.31
C LYS A 53 -21.43 2.68 -16.46
N ILE A 54 -20.23 2.70 -17.04
CA ILE A 54 -19.01 3.13 -16.33
C ILE A 54 -19.11 4.60 -15.90
N ALA A 55 -19.60 5.49 -16.77
CA ALA A 55 -19.80 6.89 -16.41
C ALA A 55 -20.81 7.08 -15.27
N THR A 56 -21.91 6.31 -15.25
CA THR A 56 -22.88 6.33 -14.16
C THR A 56 -22.29 5.77 -12.87
N MET A 57 -21.49 4.69 -12.94
CA MET A 57 -20.77 4.16 -11.78
C MET A 57 -19.86 5.23 -11.16
N GLU A 58 -19.16 6.04 -11.96
CA GLU A 58 -18.32 7.14 -11.49
C GLU A 58 -19.11 8.18 -10.69
N GLN A 59 -20.28 8.57 -11.20
CA GLN A 59 -21.18 9.53 -10.54
C GLN A 59 -21.68 8.97 -9.20
N VAL A 60 -22.06 7.68 -9.18
CA VAL A 60 -22.51 7.01 -7.96
C VAL A 60 -21.38 6.90 -6.93
N VAL A 61 -20.15 6.59 -7.34
CA VAL A 61 -18.98 6.57 -6.45
C VAL A 61 -18.77 7.94 -5.80
N THR A 62 -18.74 9.01 -6.60
CA THR A 62 -18.57 10.38 -6.09
C THR A 62 -19.64 10.75 -5.07
N ARG A 63 -20.92 10.50 -5.39
CA ARG A 63 -22.05 10.75 -4.48
C ARG A 63 -21.91 9.95 -3.18
N ALA A 64 -21.64 8.65 -3.31
CA ALA A 64 -21.57 7.73 -2.18
C ALA A 64 -20.39 8.04 -1.26
N GLN A 65 -19.26 8.48 -1.80
CA GLN A 65 -18.11 8.95 -1.00
C GLN A 65 -18.52 10.11 -0.09
N SER A 66 -19.10 11.17 -0.66
CA SER A 66 -19.54 12.34 0.13
C SER A 66 -20.60 11.98 1.18
N GLN A 67 -21.55 11.10 0.84
CA GLN A 67 -22.54 10.63 1.81
C GLN A 67 -21.91 9.78 2.93
N THR A 68 -20.94 8.95 2.60
CA THR A 68 -20.24 8.09 3.58
C THR A 68 -19.38 8.94 4.51
N GLU A 69 -18.62 9.91 3.98
CA GLU A 69 -17.85 10.88 4.77
C GLU A 69 -18.74 11.66 5.74
N ALA A 70 -19.92 12.11 5.29
CA ALA A 70 -20.89 12.77 6.16
C ALA A 70 -21.40 11.85 7.28
N GLN A 71 -21.55 10.54 7.02
CA GLN A 71 -21.92 9.60 8.08
C GLN A 71 -20.79 9.35 9.07
N LEU A 72 -19.54 9.28 8.62
CA LEU A 72 -18.35 9.21 9.48
C LEU A 72 -18.29 10.43 10.40
N ALA A 73 -18.43 11.64 9.85
CA ALA A 73 -18.49 12.88 10.63
C ALA A 73 -19.66 12.90 11.62
N ALA A 74 -20.77 12.24 11.28
CA ALA A 74 -21.93 12.05 12.14
C ALA A 74 -21.83 10.80 13.05
N GLY A 75 -20.61 10.31 13.33
CA GLY A 75 -20.34 9.27 14.33
C GLY A 75 -20.53 7.83 13.87
N ALA A 76 -20.54 7.54 12.56
CA ALA A 76 -20.51 6.16 12.09
C ALA A 76 -19.16 5.50 12.47
N GLN A 77 -19.21 4.30 13.04
CA GLN A 77 -18.05 3.58 13.57
C GLN A 77 -17.49 2.52 12.61
N ALA A 78 -18.29 2.11 11.62
CA ALA A 78 -17.88 1.16 10.60
C ALA A 78 -18.68 1.37 9.31
N VAL A 79 -18.12 0.89 8.20
CA VAL A 79 -18.80 0.81 6.91
C VAL A 79 -18.91 -0.65 6.51
N ILE A 80 -20.13 -1.10 6.25
CA ILE A 80 -20.42 -2.42 5.71
C ILE A 80 -20.94 -2.28 4.28
N GLY A 81 -20.45 -3.12 3.36
CA GLY A 81 -20.90 -3.18 1.99
C GLY A 81 -21.50 -4.54 1.64
N LEU A 82 -22.51 -4.55 0.78
CA LEU A 82 -23.08 -5.77 0.21
C LEU A 82 -23.15 -5.63 -1.32
N GLY A 83 -22.44 -6.47 -2.06
CA GLY A 83 -22.41 -6.35 -3.52
C GLY A 83 -21.95 -7.60 -4.26
N GLY A 84 -22.51 -7.81 -5.46
CA GLY A 84 -21.93 -8.72 -6.47
C GLY A 84 -20.77 -8.04 -7.20
N GLY A 85 -20.53 -8.31 -8.48
CA GLY A 85 -19.42 -7.70 -9.22
C GLY A 85 -19.44 -6.17 -9.28
N THR A 86 -20.46 -5.59 -9.94
CA THR A 86 -20.54 -4.14 -10.11
C THR A 86 -20.71 -3.40 -8.76
N GLY A 87 -21.53 -3.96 -7.85
CA GLY A 87 -21.71 -3.37 -6.53
C GLY A 87 -20.43 -3.36 -5.70
N SER A 88 -19.68 -4.47 -5.69
CA SER A 88 -18.41 -4.56 -4.96
C SER A 88 -17.37 -3.60 -5.49
N GLU A 89 -17.30 -3.39 -6.81
CA GLU A 89 -16.38 -2.41 -7.41
C GLU A 89 -16.68 -0.99 -6.90
N ILE A 90 -17.94 -0.55 -6.97
CA ILE A 90 -18.38 0.76 -6.45
C ILE A 90 -18.07 0.87 -4.96
N ILE A 91 -18.43 -0.15 -4.17
CA ILE A 91 -18.21 -0.18 -2.72
C ILE A 91 -16.72 -0.05 -2.39
N LEU A 92 -15.85 -0.81 -3.05
CA LEU A 92 -14.41 -0.75 -2.82
C LEU A 92 -13.86 0.64 -3.11
N ARG A 93 -14.30 1.27 -4.20
CA ARG A 93 -13.88 2.65 -4.54
C ARG A 93 -14.31 3.66 -3.48
N VAL A 94 -15.49 3.49 -2.88
CA VAL A 94 -15.94 4.31 -1.74
C VAL A 94 -15.10 4.00 -0.49
N MET A 95 -14.93 2.74 -0.12
CA MET A 95 -14.18 2.30 1.06
C MET A 95 -12.71 2.71 1.03
N ARG A 96 -12.07 2.72 -0.15
CA ARG A 96 -10.67 3.14 -0.32
C ARG A 96 -10.46 4.65 -0.14
N ALA A 97 -11.50 5.46 -0.22
CA ALA A 97 -11.42 6.89 0.10
C ALA A 97 -11.38 7.16 1.61
N LEU A 98 -11.87 6.23 2.43
CA LEU A 98 -11.96 6.38 3.89
C LEU A 98 -10.58 6.21 4.57
N PRO A 99 -10.39 6.73 5.80
CA PRO A 99 -9.13 6.60 6.53
C PRO A 99 -8.64 5.14 6.59
N ILE A 100 -7.32 4.92 6.51
CA ILE A 100 -6.74 3.56 6.41
C ILE A 100 -7.26 2.66 7.52
N THR A 101 -7.19 3.10 8.77
CA THR A 101 -7.57 2.36 9.99
C THR A 101 -9.08 2.24 10.23
N PHE A 102 -9.91 2.93 9.44
CA PHE A 102 -11.35 2.90 9.63
C PHE A 102 -11.92 1.49 9.32
N PRO A 103 -12.76 0.88 10.19
CA PRO A 103 -13.32 -0.45 9.96
C PRO A 103 -14.21 -0.52 8.73
N LYS A 104 -13.85 -1.41 7.80
CA LYS A 104 -14.51 -1.60 6.49
C LYS A 104 -14.71 -3.09 6.24
N LEU A 105 -15.95 -3.52 6.04
CA LEU A 105 -16.32 -4.90 5.74
C LEU A 105 -17.11 -4.96 4.44
N LEU A 106 -16.66 -5.74 3.46
CA LEU A 106 -17.36 -5.98 2.21
C LEU A 106 -17.82 -7.45 2.13
N VAL A 107 -19.13 -7.65 2.14
CA VAL A 107 -19.79 -8.91 1.80
C VAL A 107 -19.91 -9.00 0.28
N THR A 108 -19.24 -9.98 -0.34
CA THR A 108 -19.07 -10.02 -1.80
C THR A 108 -19.10 -11.43 -2.38
N THR A 109 -19.52 -11.55 -3.64
CA THR A 109 -19.34 -12.80 -4.42
C THR A 109 -17.88 -13.04 -4.85
N LEU A 110 -16.98 -12.09 -4.55
CA LEU A 110 -15.56 -12.09 -4.90
C LEU A 110 -15.29 -12.40 -6.39
N PRO A 111 -15.89 -11.65 -7.35
CA PRO A 111 -15.77 -11.98 -8.78
C PRO A 111 -14.49 -11.40 -9.42
N PHE A 112 -13.51 -10.95 -8.62
CA PHE A 112 -12.28 -10.31 -9.07
C PHE A 112 -11.10 -10.71 -8.18
N ASP A 113 -9.86 -10.47 -8.66
CA ASP A 113 -8.66 -10.61 -7.84
C ASP A 113 -8.61 -9.48 -6.78
N PRO A 114 -8.75 -9.80 -5.49
CA PRO A 114 -8.84 -8.79 -4.46
C PRO A 114 -7.53 -8.08 -4.18
N ARG A 115 -6.38 -8.65 -4.56
CA ARG A 115 -5.04 -8.17 -4.16
C ARG A 115 -4.83 -6.70 -4.50
N ILE A 116 -5.28 -6.27 -5.69
CA ILE A 116 -5.18 -4.87 -6.14
C ILE A 116 -6.09 -3.96 -5.32
N ALA A 117 -7.33 -4.39 -5.07
CA ALA A 117 -8.34 -3.57 -4.42
C ALA A 117 -8.09 -3.37 -2.91
N VAL A 118 -7.39 -4.31 -2.27
CA VAL A 118 -7.05 -4.24 -0.84
C VAL A 118 -5.58 -3.91 -0.56
N ALA A 119 -4.79 -3.65 -1.61
CA ALA A 119 -3.34 -3.42 -1.51
C ALA A 119 -2.97 -2.29 -0.55
N ASP A 120 -3.74 -1.20 -0.60
CA ASP A 120 -3.49 0.06 0.08
C ASP A 120 -4.54 0.37 1.16
N ASN A 121 -5.43 -0.57 1.50
CA ASN A 121 -6.54 -0.32 2.42
C ASN A 121 -6.93 -1.58 3.20
N SER A 122 -7.20 -1.44 4.50
CA SER A 122 -7.66 -2.54 5.35
C SER A 122 -9.17 -2.78 5.19
N VAL A 123 -9.55 -3.41 4.08
CA VAL A 123 -10.92 -3.90 3.84
C VAL A 123 -10.98 -5.38 4.18
N ILE A 124 -11.92 -5.76 5.04
CA ILE A 124 -12.23 -7.16 5.30
C ILE A 124 -13.18 -7.65 4.20
N LEU A 125 -12.81 -8.72 3.51
CA LEU A 125 -13.65 -9.35 2.51
C LEU A 125 -14.34 -10.58 3.13
N LEU A 126 -15.66 -10.64 3.06
CA LEU A 126 -16.46 -11.80 3.45
C LEU A 126 -17.12 -12.39 2.20
N PRO A 127 -16.56 -13.47 1.62
CA PRO A 127 -17.16 -14.14 0.47
C PRO A 127 -18.52 -14.76 0.80
N THR A 128 -19.52 -14.53 -0.05
CA THR A 128 -20.86 -15.09 0.13
C THR A 128 -20.97 -16.59 -0.19
N LEU A 129 -19.96 -17.16 -0.85
CA LEU A 129 -19.88 -18.54 -1.37
C LEU A 129 -20.96 -18.92 -2.40
N ALA A 130 -22.06 -18.17 -2.48
CA ALA A 130 -23.12 -18.24 -3.47
C ALA A 130 -23.42 -16.83 -4.02
N ASP A 131 -24.11 -16.74 -5.15
CA ASP A 131 -24.52 -15.45 -5.71
C ASP A 131 -25.57 -14.75 -4.82
N ILE A 132 -25.66 -13.42 -4.95
CA ILE A 132 -26.64 -12.57 -4.25
C ILE A 132 -27.87 -12.44 -5.15
N CYS A 133 -28.69 -13.49 -5.15
CA CYS A 133 -29.90 -13.60 -5.97
C CYS A 133 -31.06 -14.10 -5.09
N GLY A 134 -31.48 -13.27 -4.13
CA GLY A 134 -32.47 -13.63 -3.13
C GLY A 134 -31.88 -14.35 -1.92
N LEU A 135 -32.62 -14.30 -0.82
CA LEU A 135 -32.22 -14.90 0.44
C LEU A 135 -32.38 -16.43 0.42
N ASN A 136 -31.27 -17.13 0.64
CA ASN A 136 -31.25 -18.55 0.96
C ASN A 136 -30.58 -18.77 2.34
N THR A 137 -30.59 -20.01 2.83
CA THR A 137 -30.02 -20.36 4.14
C THR A 137 -28.55 -19.94 4.27
N THR A 138 -27.74 -20.20 3.24
CA THR A 138 -26.31 -19.84 3.21
C THR A 138 -26.11 -18.34 3.27
N LEU A 139 -26.83 -17.58 2.44
CA LEU A 139 -26.71 -16.12 2.42
C LEU A 139 -27.18 -15.50 3.74
N ARG A 140 -28.25 -16.00 4.35
CA ARG A 140 -28.69 -15.56 5.69
C ARG A 140 -27.59 -15.75 6.74
N GLN A 141 -26.95 -16.92 6.77
CA GLN A 141 -25.84 -17.19 7.68
C GLN A 141 -24.65 -16.25 7.46
N VAL A 142 -24.30 -15.97 6.21
CA VAL A 142 -23.24 -15.01 5.87
C VAL A 142 -23.61 -13.60 6.35
N LEU A 143 -24.85 -13.16 6.13
CA LEU A 143 -25.32 -11.83 6.55
C LEU A 143 -25.42 -11.70 8.08
N ASP A 144 -25.85 -12.75 8.78
CA ASP A 144 -25.82 -12.80 10.25
C ASP A 144 -24.38 -12.74 10.78
N THR A 145 -23.45 -13.44 10.14
CA THR A 145 -22.01 -13.38 10.46
C THR A 145 -21.47 -11.97 10.25
N ALA A 146 -21.80 -11.33 9.13
CA ALA A 146 -21.40 -9.96 8.85
C ALA A 146 -21.92 -8.99 9.91
N ALA A 147 -23.18 -9.13 10.32
CA ALA A 147 -23.77 -8.33 11.40
C ALA A 147 -23.04 -8.53 12.73
N ALA A 148 -22.70 -9.77 13.09
CA ALA A 148 -21.94 -10.10 14.29
C ALA A 148 -20.52 -9.50 14.27
N MET A 149 -19.82 -9.55 13.14
CA MET A 149 -18.50 -8.92 12.98
C MET A 149 -18.57 -7.41 13.22
N ILE A 150 -19.57 -6.74 12.64
CA ILE A 150 -19.79 -5.31 12.82
C ILE A 150 -20.14 -4.95 14.27
N ALA A 151 -21.03 -5.73 14.92
CA ALA A 151 -21.35 -5.54 16.32
C ALA A 151 -20.10 -5.69 17.22
N GLY A 152 -19.24 -6.66 16.91
CA GLY A 152 -17.95 -6.86 17.57
C GLY A 152 -17.05 -5.62 17.48
N VAL A 153 -16.84 -5.11 16.26
CA VAL A 153 -16.07 -3.86 16.02
C VAL A 153 -16.64 -2.68 16.81
N CYS A 154 -17.96 -2.56 16.88
CA CYS A 154 -18.60 -1.50 17.64
C CYS A 154 -18.48 -1.65 19.16
N SER A 155 -18.48 -2.88 19.66
CA SER A 155 -18.37 -3.17 21.10
C SER A 155 -16.96 -2.99 21.65
N ALA A 156 -15.95 -3.14 20.79
CA ALA A 156 -14.54 -3.00 21.11
C ALA A 156 -13.84 -2.20 20.00
N PRO A 157 -14.12 -0.88 19.90
CA PRO A 157 -13.53 -0.05 18.86
C PRO A 157 -11.99 0.00 19.03
N PRO A 158 -11.23 0.18 17.94
CA PRO A 158 -9.79 0.39 17.99
C PRO A 158 -9.43 1.53 18.95
N SER A 159 -8.26 1.41 19.60
CA SER A 159 -7.75 2.44 20.53
C SER A 159 -7.57 3.81 19.87
N SER A 160 -7.32 3.84 18.57
CA SER A 160 -7.36 5.03 17.73
C SER A 160 -7.97 4.70 16.38
N MET A 161 -8.86 5.57 15.91
CA MET A 161 -9.39 5.53 14.54
C MET A 161 -8.56 6.38 13.58
N GLU A 162 -7.62 7.16 14.10
CA GLU A 162 -6.69 8.02 13.36
C GLU A 162 -5.27 7.41 13.36
N LEU A 163 -4.56 7.59 12.24
CA LEU A 163 -3.20 7.08 12.05
C LEU A 163 -2.13 7.79 12.91
N ASN A 164 -2.45 8.91 13.57
CA ASN A 164 -1.46 9.95 13.85
C ASN A 164 -1.48 10.51 15.28
N THR A 165 -1.33 9.64 16.29
CA THR A 165 -1.00 10.11 17.65
C THR A 165 0.49 10.27 17.86
N ASP A 166 1.32 9.51 17.12
CA ASP A 166 2.78 9.69 17.03
C ASP A 166 3.30 9.16 15.67
N PRO A 167 3.72 10.01 14.72
CA PRO A 167 4.23 9.55 13.42
C PRO A 167 5.49 8.68 13.58
N SER A 168 5.57 7.59 12.82
CA SER A 168 6.72 6.69 12.83
C SER A 168 7.74 7.03 11.72
N ILE A 169 8.81 6.24 11.61
CA ILE A 169 9.68 6.24 10.42
C ILE A 169 9.14 5.21 9.43
N GLY A 170 8.81 5.65 8.22
CA GLY A 170 8.42 4.74 7.13
C GLY A 170 9.65 4.08 6.50
N ILE A 171 9.67 2.75 6.39
CA ILE A 171 10.80 2.01 5.80
C ILE A 171 10.29 1.06 4.71
N THR A 172 11.00 0.96 3.59
CA THR A 172 10.71 -0.04 2.55
C THR A 172 11.71 -1.20 2.59
N ALA A 173 11.21 -2.41 2.44
CA ALA A 173 11.96 -3.65 2.66
C ALA A 173 11.62 -4.73 1.63
N LEU A 174 12.52 -5.66 1.42
CA LEU A 174 12.28 -6.88 0.66
C LEU A 174 13.13 -7.98 1.30
N GLY A 175 12.74 -9.25 1.15
CA GLY A 175 13.55 -10.39 1.60
C GLY A 175 15.02 -10.31 1.16
N ALA A 176 15.26 -9.67 0.01
CA ALA A 176 16.60 -9.48 -0.52
C ALA A 176 17.46 -8.42 0.19
N THR A 177 16.87 -7.59 1.05
CA THR A 177 17.50 -6.51 1.82
C THR A 177 17.28 -6.66 3.34
N ASP A 178 16.68 -7.77 3.81
CA ASP A 178 16.35 -8.01 5.22
C ASP A 178 17.53 -7.77 6.17
N GLY A 179 18.73 -8.21 5.81
CA GLY A 179 19.92 -8.00 6.66
C GLY A 179 20.25 -6.52 6.94
N ALA A 180 19.86 -5.61 6.04
CA ALA A 180 19.99 -4.16 6.26
C ALA A 180 18.80 -3.60 7.06
N VAL A 181 17.59 -4.04 6.73
CA VAL A 181 16.34 -3.60 7.37
C VAL A 181 16.29 -4.00 8.83
N ASP A 182 16.60 -5.25 9.15
CA ASP A 182 16.59 -5.79 10.51
C ASP A 182 17.53 -5.00 11.42
N ARG A 183 18.76 -4.73 10.95
CA ARG A 183 19.73 -3.96 11.73
C ARG A 183 19.24 -2.53 11.95
N LEU A 184 18.67 -1.90 10.93
CA LEU A 184 18.13 -0.54 11.04
C LEU A 184 16.97 -0.49 12.05
N VAL A 185 16.01 -1.41 11.96
CA VAL A 185 14.86 -1.48 12.88
C VAL A 185 15.33 -1.72 14.32
N GLN A 186 16.30 -2.62 14.53
CA GLN A 186 16.90 -2.83 15.85
C GLN A 186 17.59 -1.56 16.38
N GLY A 187 18.36 -0.86 15.53
CA GLY A 187 19.02 0.38 15.88
C GLY A 187 18.07 1.53 16.21
N LEU A 188 16.92 1.60 15.54
CA LEU A 188 15.84 2.55 15.84
C LEU A 188 15.14 2.23 17.16
N ARG A 189 14.79 0.95 17.38
CA ARG A 189 14.19 0.50 18.65
C ARG A 189 15.09 0.78 19.83
N ALA A 190 16.40 0.54 19.72
CA ALA A 190 17.38 0.84 20.77
C ALA A 190 17.45 2.35 21.12
N ARG A 191 17.00 3.22 20.21
CA ARG A 191 16.91 4.68 20.40
C ARG A 191 15.49 5.15 20.76
N GLY A 192 14.58 4.22 21.09
CA GLY A 192 13.19 4.54 21.44
C GLY A 192 12.36 5.08 20.27
N ARG A 193 12.73 4.76 19.02
CA ARG A 193 12.04 5.22 17.81
C ARG A 193 11.26 4.09 17.17
N GLU A 194 10.05 4.39 16.73
CA GLU A 194 9.17 3.44 16.05
C GLU A 194 9.35 3.51 14.53
N ALA A 195 9.29 2.34 13.89
CA ALA A 195 9.35 2.20 12.44
C ALA A 195 8.18 1.38 11.94
N THR A 196 7.58 1.81 10.84
CA THR A 196 6.59 1.03 10.09
C THR A 196 7.23 0.55 8.79
N VAL A 197 7.39 -0.76 8.65
CA VAL A 197 8.10 -1.39 7.54
C VAL A 197 7.11 -1.92 6.50
N PHE A 198 7.35 -1.59 5.24
CA PHE A 198 6.50 -1.97 4.10
C PHE A 198 7.28 -2.83 3.11
N HIS A 199 6.66 -3.92 2.68
CA HIS A 199 7.23 -4.83 1.69
C HIS A 199 7.16 -4.20 0.29
N ALA A 200 8.31 -3.92 -0.34
CA ALA A 200 8.48 -3.33 -1.67
C ALA A 200 8.17 -4.31 -2.82
N ASN A 201 6.97 -4.88 -2.81
CA ASN A 201 6.49 -5.90 -3.76
C ASN A 201 5.48 -5.37 -4.78
N GLY A 202 5.24 -4.06 -4.82
CA GLY A 202 4.28 -3.41 -5.69
C GLY A 202 2.89 -3.25 -5.09
N TYR A 203 2.59 -3.94 -3.99
CA TYR A 203 1.37 -3.77 -3.19
C TYR A 203 1.69 -3.01 -1.90
N GLY A 204 2.77 -3.39 -1.21
CA GLY A 204 3.22 -2.67 -0.02
C GLY A 204 3.70 -1.24 -0.33
N GLY A 205 4.20 -0.95 -1.53
CA GLY A 205 4.45 0.41 -1.99
C GLY A 205 3.20 1.26 -2.12
N ALA A 206 2.08 0.69 -2.56
CA ALA A 206 0.81 1.41 -2.63
C ALA A 206 0.35 1.80 -1.21
N ALA A 207 0.45 0.87 -0.26
CA ALA A 207 0.20 1.15 1.15
C ALA A 207 1.17 2.21 1.69
N PHE A 208 2.47 2.06 1.44
CA PHE A 208 3.50 3.01 1.86
C PHE A 208 3.21 4.44 1.38
N ALA A 209 2.86 4.60 0.10
CA ALA A 209 2.51 5.89 -0.49
C ALA A 209 1.32 6.53 0.22
N ARG A 210 0.27 5.74 0.47
CA ARG A 210 -0.93 6.20 1.16
C ARG A 210 -0.66 6.60 2.61
N PHE A 211 0.16 5.85 3.33
CA PHE A 211 0.57 6.21 4.69
C PHE A 211 1.36 7.52 4.72
N ALA A 212 2.27 7.73 3.75
CA ALA A 212 2.98 8.99 3.59
C ALA A 212 2.03 10.16 3.30
N GLU A 213 1.06 9.97 2.40
CA GLU A 213 0.05 10.99 2.07
C GLU A 213 -0.84 11.38 3.26
N GLN A 214 -1.12 10.43 4.15
CA GLN A 214 -1.93 10.61 5.35
C GLN A 214 -1.12 11.06 6.58
N GLY A 215 0.16 11.40 6.40
CA GLY A 215 0.98 11.97 7.47
C GLY A 215 1.37 10.97 8.56
N ALA A 216 1.38 9.67 8.26
CA ALA A 216 1.75 8.62 9.22
C ALA A 216 3.26 8.57 9.54
N PHE A 217 4.07 9.31 8.77
CA PHE A 217 5.51 9.34 8.93
C PHE A 217 6.01 10.76 9.21
N HIS A 218 7.04 10.89 10.05
CA HIS A 218 7.80 12.14 10.15
C HIS A 218 9.02 12.14 9.21
N THR A 219 9.51 10.96 8.81
CA THR A 219 10.68 10.77 7.92
C THR A 219 10.59 9.40 7.26
N ILE A 220 11.14 9.30 6.06
CA ILE A 220 11.19 8.06 5.26
C ILE A 220 12.64 7.56 5.15
N VAL A 221 12.81 6.24 5.26
CA VAL A 221 13.99 5.53 4.77
C VAL A 221 13.56 4.58 3.65
N ASP A 222 13.61 5.05 2.41
CA ASP A 222 13.29 4.23 1.24
C ASP A 222 14.52 3.36 0.90
N LEU A 223 14.74 2.34 1.74
CA LEU A 223 15.90 1.45 1.65
C LEU A 223 15.81 0.57 0.41
N THR A 224 14.59 0.18 0.02
CA THR A 224 14.34 -0.81 -1.03
C THR A 224 13.35 -0.30 -2.08
N PRO A 225 13.73 0.62 -2.97
CA PRO A 225 12.87 1.17 -4.03
C PRO A 225 12.67 0.21 -5.21
N HIS A 226 12.77 -1.12 -4.99
CA HIS A 226 12.65 -2.18 -5.99
C HIS A 226 11.39 -2.10 -6.85
N GLU A 227 10.33 -1.46 -6.36
CA GLU A 227 9.09 -1.22 -7.09
C GLU A 227 9.27 -0.41 -8.38
N LEU A 228 10.34 0.38 -8.50
CA LEU A 228 10.72 1.02 -9.77
C LEU A 228 10.96 0.01 -10.88
N THR A 229 11.60 -1.12 -10.57
CA THR A 229 11.86 -2.19 -11.56
C THR A 229 10.56 -2.83 -12.02
N ARG A 230 9.61 -3.02 -11.08
CA ARG A 230 8.27 -3.57 -11.36
C ARG A 230 7.46 -2.67 -12.27
N MET A 231 7.47 -1.37 -11.99
CA MET A 231 6.70 -0.38 -12.74
C MET A 231 7.27 -0.09 -14.14
N ARG A 232 8.60 -0.13 -14.29
CA ARG A 232 9.28 0.32 -15.52
C ARG A 232 9.77 -0.80 -16.43
N VAL A 233 10.02 -1.99 -15.88
CA VAL A 233 10.60 -3.11 -16.63
C VAL A 233 9.61 -4.26 -16.74
N ALA A 234 9.35 -4.96 -15.63
CA ALA A 234 8.41 -6.07 -15.57
C ALA A 234 8.11 -6.47 -14.12
N GLY A 235 6.98 -7.12 -13.89
CA GLY A 235 6.64 -7.72 -12.60
C GLY A 235 5.25 -7.32 -12.12
N ALA A 236 4.61 -8.21 -11.36
CA ALA A 236 3.28 -7.95 -10.82
C ALA A 236 3.33 -6.79 -9.81
N HIS A 237 2.41 -5.84 -9.94
CA HIS A 237 2.22 -4.72 -9.03
C HIS A 237 0.81 -4.14 -9.19
N THR A 238 0.35 -3.35 -8.21
CA THR A 238 -0.83 -2.49 -8.38
C THR A 238 -0.40 -1.11 -8.88
N ALA A 239 -1.35 -0.30 -9.35
CA ALA A 239 -1.08 1.09 -9.69
C ALA A 239 -0.61 1.88 -8.45
N MET A 240 0.52 2.57 -8.58
CA MET A 240 1.20 3.29 -7.49
C MET A 240 1.65 4.70 -7.94
N PRO A 241 0.72 5.58 -8.37
CA PRO A 241 1.08 6.84 -9.02
C PRO A 241 1.89 7.80 -8.14
N THR A 242 1.76 7.71 -6.82
CA THR A 242 2.39 8.61 -5.86
C THR A 242 3.52 7.98 -5.05
N ARG A 243 3.88 6.72 -5.32
CA ARG A 243 4.87 5.95 -4.52
C ARG A 243 6.21 6.66 -4.31
N PHE A 244 6.70 7.38 -5.31
CA PHE A 244 7.99 8.10 -5.25
C PHE A 244 7.84 9.62 -5.18
N THR A 245 6.61 10.15 -5.22
CA THR A 245 6.36 11.60 -5.22
C THR A 245 5.67 12.09 -3.94
N ALA A 246 4.99 11.21 -3.21
CA ALA A 246 4.28 11.54 -1.97
C ALA A 246 5.21 12.21 -0.93
N ALA A 247 6.46 11.74 -0.81
CA ALA A 247 7.43 12.31 0.13
C ALA A 247 7.67 13.80 -0.16
N ALA A 248 8.06 14.13 -1.40
CA ALA A 248 8.30 15.51 -1.81
C ALA A 248 7.04 16.38 -1.71
N GLN A 249 5.87 15.87 -2.16
CA GLN A 249 4.60 16.58 -2.09
C GLN A 249 4.16 16.90 -0.66
N LYS A 250 4.56 16.07 0.31
CA LYS A 250 4.23 16.23 1.73
C LYS A 250 5.35 16.89 2.54
N GLY A 251 6.47 17.25 1.89
CA GLY A 251 7.64 17.81 2.56
C GLY A 251 8.27 16.83 3.56
N LEU A 252 8.19 15.53 3.30
CA LEU A 252 8.77 14.50 4.14
C LEU A 252 10.27 14.33 3.82
N PRO A 253 11.17 14.50 4.80
CA PRO A 253 12.56 14.15 4.63
C PRO A 253 12.71 12.66 4.29
N GLN A 254 13.62 12.34 3.36
CA GLN A 254 13.84 10.98 2.90
C GLN A 254 15.32 10.63 2.78
N ILE A 255 15.70 9.48 3.34
CA ILE A 255 17.00 8.83 3.10
C ILE A 255 16.72 7.64 2.18
N VAL A 256 17.41 7.57 1.05
CA VAL A 256 17.11 6.61 -0.01
C VAL A 256 18.34 5.80 -0.35
N LEU A 257 18.15 4.49 -0.53
CA LEU A 257 19.19 3.56 -0.95
C LEU A 257 18.74 2.81 -2.22
N PRO A 258 19.66 2.25 -3.02
CA PRO A 258 19.32 1.51 -4.23
C PRO A 258 18.92 0.04 -3.95
N GLY A 259 18.41 -0.28 -2.76
CA GLY A 259 18.16 -1.66 -2.34
C GLY A 259 17.31 -2.44 -3.34
N ALA A 260 17.82 -3.60 -3.74
CA ALA A 260 17.24 -4.51 -4.72
C ALA A 260 16.97 -3.91 -6.11
N LEU A 261 17.50 -2.74 -6.46
CA LEU A 261 17.39 -2.20 -7.84
C LEU A 261 18.20 -3.01 -8.85
N ASN A 262 19.07 -3.92 -8.43
CA ASN A 262 19.91 -4.73 -9.32
C ASN A 262 19.16 -5.92 -9.95
N PHE A 263 17.89 -6.14 -9.65
CA PHE A 263 17.08 -7.21 -10.25
C PHE A 263 15.60 -6.87 -10.39
N ILE A 264 14.88 -7.68 -11.16
CA ILE A 264 13.42 -7.70 -11.26
C ILE A 264 12.89 -8.93 -10.53
N GLY A 265 11.84 -8.75 -9.71
CA GLY A 265 11.11 -9.85 -9.09
C GLY A 265 9.97 -10.39 -9.97
N LEU A 266 10.11 -11.62 -10.46
CA LEU A 266 9.12 -12.35 -11.25
C LEU A 266 8.55 -13.56 -10.48
N GLY A 267 7.61 -14.28 -11.09
CA GLY A 267 6.93 -15.43 -10.48
C GLY A 267 7.76 -16.71 -10.41
N ALA A 268 7.07 -17.84 -10.26
CA ALA A 268 7.67 -19.16 -10.33
C ALA A 268 8.42 -19.34 -11.66
N ILE A 269 9.55 -20.03 -11.62
CA ILE A 269 10.53 -20.06 -12.73
C ILE A 269 9.93 -20.55 -14.06
N ASP A 270 8.97 -21.48 -13.99
CA ASP A 270 8.23 -22.04 -15.12
C ASP A 270 7.26 -21.05 -15.78
N LEU A 271 6.90 -19.97 -15.07
CA LEU A 271 6.08 -18.87 -15.57
C LEU A 271 6.90 -17.67 -16.04
N VAL A 272 8.23 -17.70 -15.87
CA VAL A 272 9.11 -16.60 -16.28
C VAL A 272 9.34 -16.65 -17.79
N PRO A 273 9.10 -15.54 -18.53
CA PRO A 273 9.38 -15.51 -19.97
C PRO A 273 10.86 -15.79 -20.28
N GLU A 274 11.13 -16.59 -21.31
CA GLU A 274 12.47 -17.06 -21.71
C GLU A 274 13.49 -15.93 -21.85
N ARG A 275 13.08 -14.77 -22.40
CA ARG A 275 13.95 -13.58 -22.54
C ARG A 275 14.58 -13.11 -21.22
N PHE A 276 13.92 -13.36 -20.09
CA PHE A 276 14.44 -13.03 -18.76
C PHE A 276 15.33 -14.15 -18.20
N LEU A 277 15.03 -15.42 -18.51
CA LEU A 277 15.86 -16.56 -18.09
C LEU A 277 17.22 -16.62 -18.79
N ASN A 278 17.37 -15.96 -19.94
CA ASN A 278 18.66 -15.81 -20.63
C ASN A 278 19.64 -14.85 -19.93
N ARG A 279 19.24 -14.25 -18.80
CA ARG A 279 20.07 -13.34 -17.98
C ARG A 279 20.45 -14.03 -16.67
N PRO A 280 21.48 -13.58 -15.95
CA PRO A 280 21.76 -14.09 -14.60
C PRO A 280 20.52 -13.96 -13.70
N HIS A 281 20.13 -15.05 -13.05
CA HIS A 281 18.93 -15.13 -12.23
C HIS A 281 19.06 -16.21 -11.15
N TYR A 282 18.16 -16.18 -10.17
CA TYR A 282 18.04 -17.24 -9.15
C TYR A 282 16.60 -17.38 -8.69
N GLN A 283 16.23 -18.58 -8.25
CA GLN A 283 14.96 -18.82 -7.56
C GLN A 283 15.09 -18.35 -6.11
N HIS A 284 14.41 -17.26 -5.76
CA HIS A 284 14.35 -16.79 -4.37
C HIS A 284 13.47 -17.71 -3.52
N SER A 285 12.40 -18.26 -4.13
CA SER A 285 11.54 -19.29 -3.52
C SER A 285 10.85 -20.11 -4.62
N GLY A 286 10.02 -21.09 -4.23
CA GLY A 286 9.16 -21.81 -5.18
C GLY A 286 8.17 -20.93 -5.95
N TYR A 287 7.92 -19.70 -5.49
CA TYR A 287 6.97 -18.77 -6.11
C TYR A 287 7.63 -17.54 -6.75
N PHE A 288 8.93 -17.33 -6.56
CA PHE A 288 9.61 -16.11 -6.98
C PHE A 288 10.98 -16.38 -7.58
N THR A 289 11.23 -15.76 -8.73
CA THR A 289 12.51 -15.77 -9.45
C THR A 289 13.00 -14.34 -9.60
N HIS A 290 14.25 -14.08 -9.22
CA HIS A 290 14.87 -12.77 -9.35
C HIS A 290 15.84 -12.78 -10.52
N VAL A 291 15.68 -11.81 -11.42
CA VAL A 291 16.46 -11.70 -12.66
C VAL A 291 17.23 -10.40 -12.66
N LYS A 292 18.56 -10.47 -12.75
CA LYS A 292 19.47 -9.32 -12.72
C LYS A 292 19.15 -8.32 -13.82
N LEU A 293 19.14 -7.01 -13.53
CA LEU A 293 18.93 -5.90 -14.49
C LEU A 293 19.99 -5.86 -15.61
N THR A 294 19.62 -5.31 -16.78
CA THR A 294 20.59 -4.88 -17.79
C THR A 294 21.11 -3.47 -17.46
N GLU A 295 22.17 -3.03 -18.11
CA GLU A 295 22.70 -1.67 -17.94
C GLU A 295 21.69 -0.58 -18.35
N ASP A 296 20.98 -0.79 -19.46
CA ASP A 296 19.94 0.15 -19.93
C ASP A 296 18.77 0.25 -18.94
N GLU A 297 18.32 -0.90 -18.43
CA GLU A 297 17.27 -0.93 -17.41
C GLU A 297 17.74 -0.27 -16.12
N MET A 298 18.98 -0.55 -15.68
CA MET A 298 19.59 0.07 -14.50
C MET A 298 19.69 1.60 -14.66
N THR A 299 20.14 2.07 -15.82
CA THR A 299 20.22 3.50 -16.15
C THR A 299 18.83 4.14 -16.08
N GLY A 300 17.81 3.48 -16.64
CA GLY A 300 16.42 3.93 -16.62
C GLY A 300 15.84 4.03 -15.21
N VAL A 301 16.06 3.01 -14.35
CA VAL A 301 15.55 3.04 -12.97
C VAL A 301 16.32 4.02 -12.08
N ALA A 302 17.63 4.15 -12.26
CA ALA A 302 18.46 5.12 -11.52
C ALA A 302 18.06 6.56 -11.85
N THR A 303 17.91 6.87 -13.14
CA THR A 303 17.46 8.18 -13.61
C THR A 303 16.07 8.51 -13.09
N ALA A 304 15.17 7.53 -13.08
CA ALA A 304 13.82 7.70 -12.54
C ALA A 304 13.84 7.96 -11.02
N LEU A 305 14.61 7.18 -10.26
CA LEU A 305 14.74 7.37 -8.82
C LEU A 305 15.21 8.79 -8.50
N VAL A 306 16.32 9.21 -9.10
CA VAL A 306 16.90 10.54 -8.87
C VAL A 306 15.97 11.65 -9.35
N GLY A 307 15.29 11.46 -10.49
CA GLY A 307 14.28 12.40 -10.98
C GLY A 307 13.15 12.63 -9.97
N HIS A 308 12.76 11.62 -9.20
CA HIS A 308 11.80 11.78 -8.10
C HIS A 308 12.41 12.52 -6.89
N LEU A 309 13.66 12.24 -6.53
CA LEU A 309 14.35 12.94 -5.43
C LEU A 309 14.56 14.43 -5.72
N ASN A 310 14.81 14.78 -6.97
CA ASN A 310 14.98 16.17 -7.42
C ASN A 310 13.72 17.04 -7.24
N ALA A 311 12.56 16.47 -6.91
CA ALA A 311 11.37 17.25 -6.59
C ALA A 311 11.48 17.98 -5.23
N ALA A 312 12.33 17.50 -4.32
CA ALA A 312 12.66 18.12 -3.04
C ALA A 312 14.09 17.72 -2.62
N PRO A 313 15.12 18.19 -3.35
CA PRO A 313 16.49 17.67 -3.24
C PRO A 313 17.15 17.99 -1.89
N ASP A 314 16.78 19.12 -1.27
CA ASP A 314 17.21 19.55 0.05
C ASP A 314 16.61 18.72 1.20
N LEU A 315 15.53 17.99 0.93
CA LEU A 315 14.90 17.05 1.86
C LEU A 315 15.31 15.58 1.58
N ALA A 316 16.17 15.34 0.60
CA ALA A 316 16.57 14.01 0.18
C ALA A 316 18.07 13.74 0.38
N HIS A 317 18.39 12.50 0.78
CA HIS A 317 19.77 11.99 0.83
C HIS A 317 19.84 10.63 0.14
N LEU A 318 20.63 10.53 -0.93
CA LEU A 318 20.91 9.26 -1.59
C LEU A 318 22.18 8.63 -1.00
N VAL A 319 22.07 7.45 -0.39
CA VAL A 319 23.21 6.66 0.10
C VAL A 319 23.42 5.49 -0.85
N VAL A 320 24.62 5.37 -1.43
CA VAL A 320 24.97 4.38 -2.46
C VAL A 320 26.03 3.41 -1.91
N PRO A 321 25.63 2.22 -1.43
CA PRO A 321 26.54 1.18 -0.95
C PRO A 321 27.10 0.36 -2.13
N MET A 322 28.32 0.67 -2.56
CA MET A 322 28.99 0.08 -3.74
C MET A 322 29.43 -1.37 -3.55
N GLY A 323 29.33 -1.92 -2.34
CA GLY A 323 29.61 -3.33 -2.09
C GLY A 323 28.44 -4.28 -2.36
N GLY A 324 27.27 -3.77 -2.75
CA GLY A 324 26.11 -4.59 -3.12
C GLY A 324 24.76 -3.99 -2.74
N PHE A 325 23.76 -4.16 -3.61
CA PHE A 325 22.39 -3.65 -3.41
C PHE A 325 21.40 -4.70 -2.88
N SER A 326 21.78 -5.98 -2.84
CA SER A 326 20.95 -7.07 -2.31
C SER A 326 21.80 -8.27 -1.89
N HIS A 327 21.23 -9.21 -1.14
CA HIS A 327 21.96 -10.39 -0.62
C HIS A 327 22.62 -11.29 -1.68
N GLN A 328 22.20 -11.24 -2.95
CA GLN A 328 22.82 -11.97 -4.06
C GLN A 328 23.71 -11.08 -4.96
N ASP A 329 23.85 -9.81 -4.60
CA ASP A 329 24.79 -8.85 -5.19
C ASP A 329 25.99 -8.66 -4.26
N ALA A 330 26.72 -9.75 -4.04
CA ALA A 330 27.85 -9.83 -3.14
C ALA A 330 28.80 -10.94 -3.63
N PRO A 331 30.06 -10.97 -3.19
CA PRO A 331 31.04 -11.99 -3.58
C PRO A 331 30.48 -13.42 -3.58
N GLY A 332 30.39 -14.01 -4.78
CA GLY A 332 29.90 -15.38 -5.00
C GLY A 332 28.37 -15.51 -5.10
N GLY A 333 27.64 -14.39 -5.10
CA GLY A 333 26.19 -14.34 -5.30
C GLY A 333 25.79 -14.53 -6.76
N ALA A 334 24.58 -15.04 -6.99
CA ALA A 334 24.11 -15.42 -8.33
C ALA A 334 23.98 -14.24 -9.31
N ILE A 335 23.88 -13.01 -8.79
CA ILE A 335 23.67 -11.79 -9.59
C ILE A 335 24.63 -10.67 -9.18
N GLU A 336 25.78 -11.01 -8.60
CA GLU A 336 26.85 -10.07 -8.32
C GLU A 336 27.28 -9.32 -9.58
N ASP A 337 27.38 -7.99 -9.46
CA ASP A 337 27.85 -7.15 -10.56
C ASP A 337 28.32 -5.77 -10.09
N GLU A 338 29.64 -5.58 -10.06
CA GLU A 338 30.24 -4.28 -9.76
C GLU A 338 29.97 -3.23 -10.87
N ASP A 339 29.99 -3.64 -12.13
CA ASP A 339 29.78 -2.75 -13.27
C ASP A 339 28.35 -2.20 -13.28
N LEU A 340 27.36 -3.03 -12.96
CA LEU A 340 25.96 -2.61 -12.85
C LEU A 340 25.76 -1.60 -11.70
N ARG A 341 26.47 -1.76 -10.57
CA ARG A 341 26.47 -0.76 -9.49
C ARG A 341 27.13 0.54 -9.94
N ALA A 342 28.21 0.46 -10.72
CA ALA A 342 28.84 1.64 -11.31
C ALA A 342 27.92 2.34 -12.33
N VAL A 343 27.14 1.60 -13.12
CA VAL A 343 26.09 2.14 -14.01
C VAL A 343 25.07 2.93 -13.19
N PHE A 344 24.56 2.37 -12.10
CA PHE A 344 23.64 3.08 -11.20
C PHE A 344 24.24 4.41 -10.72
N LEU A 345 25.46 4.37 -10.18
CA LEU A 345 26.09 5.57 -9.61
C LEU A 345 26.34 6.65 -10.67
N ARG A 346 26.79 6.27 -11.88
CA ARG A 346 26.98 7.21 -12.99
C ARG A 346 25.67 7.86 -13.41
N ALA A 347 24.62 7.07 -13.62
CA ALA A 347 23.30 7.57 -13.99
C ALA A 347 22.71 8.47 -12.90
N ALA A 348 22.84 8.07 -11.63
CA ALA A 348 22.38 8.85 -10.50
C ALA A 348 23.07 10.21 -10.42
N ARG A 349 24.40 10.26 -10.54
CA ARG A 349 25.16 11.52 -10.53
C ARG A 349 24.82 12.42 -11.72
N ALA A 350 24.61 11.85 -12.90
CA ALA A 350 24.26 12.61 -14.09
C ALA A 350 22.87 13.26 -14.00
N ALA A 351 21.93 12.60 -13.31
CA ALA A 351 20.57 13.08 -13.15
C ALA A 351 20.36 13.99 -11.91
N ALA A 352 21.32 14.05 -10.98
CA ALA A 352 21.14 14.69 -9.68
C ALA A 352 21.09 16.22 -9.76
N ASP A 353 20.12 16.79 -9.06
CA ASP A 353 20.17 18.22 -8.72
C ASP A 353 21.38 18.52 -7.83
N PRO A 354 22.10 19.65 -8.01
CA PRO A 354 23.25 20.00 -7.18
C PRO A 354 22.96 20.07 -5.66
N ALA A 355 21.71 20.31 -5.27
CA ALA A 355 21.29 20.32 -3.86
C ALA A 355 21.05 18.92 -3.29
N LEU A 356 20.94 17.88 -4.13
CA LEU A 356 20.73 16.50 -3.68
C LEU A 356 22.02 15.95 -3.06
N ASN A 357 21.96 15.59 -1.79
CA ASN A 357 23.08 14.96 -1.11
C ASN A 357 23.26 13.52 -1.59
N ILE A 358 24.46 13.17 -2.02
CA ILE A 358 24.83 11.80 -2.42
C ILE A 358 26.06 11.35 -1.61
N THR A 359 25.89 10.29 -0.81
CA THR A 359 26.99 9.64 -0.10
C THR A 359 27.27 8.28 -0.73
N VAL A 360 28.50 8.09 -1.20
CA VAL A 360 28.97 6.80 -1.73
C VAL A 360 29.76 6.08 -0.64
N MET A 361 29.52 4.78 -0.47
CA MET A 361 30.20 3.96 0.53
C MET A 361 30.74 2.68 -0.10
N GLU A 362 32.01 2.36 0.18
CA GLU A 362 32.63 1.08 -0.16
C GLU A 362 32.20 -0.02 0.82
N ALA A 363 30.91 -0.29 0.86
CA ALA A 363 30.29 -1.25 1.75
C ALA A 363 29.06 -1.88 1.10
N HIS A 364 28.74 -3.13 1.44
CA HIS A 364 27.49 -3.77 1.05
C HIS A 364 26.31 -3.12 1.79
N ILE A 365 25.11 -3.08 1.19
CA ILE A 365 23.92 -2.44 1.79
C ILE A 365 23.60 -2.94 3.22
N ALA A 366 23.90 -4.22 3.48
CA ALA A 366 23.73 -4.87 4.77
C ALA A 366 24.97 -4.77 5.68
N ALA A 367 25.93 -3.88 5.43
CA ALA A 367 27.07 -3.63 6.30
C ALA A 367 26.67 -2.72 7.49
N PRO A 368 27.21 -2.93 8.71
CA PRO A 368 26.89 -2.10 9.87
C PRO A 368 27.08 -0.60 9.65
N ALA A 369 28.17 -0.22 8.98
CA ALA A 369 28.49 1.18 8.69
C ALA A 369 27.38 1.91 7.90
N VAL A 370 26.64 1.21 7.03
CA VAL A 370 25.51 1.79 6.29
C VAL A 370 24.37 2.11 7.25
N THR A 371 24.05 1.18 8.16
CA THR A 371 23.05 1.41 9.21
C THR A 371 23.45 2.56 10.14
N ASP A 372 24.72 2.60 10.56
CA ASP A 372 25.23 3.66 11.43
C ASP A 372 25.09 5.05 10.79
N LEU A 373 25.41 5.18 9.50
CA LEU A 373 25.21 6.41 8.74
C LEU A 373 23.73 6.81 8.68
N ILE A 374 22.82 5.87 8.40
CA ILE A 374 21.37 6.16 8.36
C ILE A 374 20.91 6.67 9.73
N LEU A 375 21.35 6.04 10.82
CA LEU A 375 20.98 6.45 12.17
C LEU A 375 21.55 7.82 12.55
N GLU A 376 22.77 8.13 12.12
CA GLU A 376 23.38 9.46 12.25
C GLU A 376 22.56 10.50 11.48
N LEU A 377 22.24 10.23 10.22
CA LEU A 377 21.42 11.12 9.39
C LEU A 377 20.07 11.40 10.05
N LEU A 378 19.39 10.36 10.54
CA LEU A 378 18.11 10.46 11.24
C LEU A 378 18.18 11.21 12.58
N SER A 379 19.37 11.55 13.08
CA SER A 379 19.57 12.33 14.31
C SER A 379 19.78 13.83 14.06
N ARG A 380 19.92 14.26 12.80
CA ARG A 380 20.15 15.66 12.42
C ARG A 380 19.08 16.21 11.48
N PRO A 381 18.83 17.53 11.47
CA PRO A 381 17.96 18.15 10.47
C PRO A 381 18.44 17.84 9.03
N PRO A 382 17.52 17.72 8.05
CA PRO A 382 16.07 17.77 8.20
C PRO A 382 15.43 16.45 8.66
N TYR A 383 16.18 15.35 8.78
CA TYR A 383 15.67 13.98 9.00
C TYR A 383 15.35 13.65 10.47
N ALA A 384 15.78 14.49 11.40
CA ALA A 384 15.40 14.39 12.80
C ALA A 384 13.90 14.64 12.97
N ARG A 385 13.28 13.91 13.91
CA ARG A 385 11.92 14.23 14.35
C ARG A 385 11.93 15.65 14.91
N LYS A 386 11.09 16.54 14.39
CA LYS A 386 10.86 17.84 15.02
C LYS A 386 10.23 17.59 16.38
N GLU A 387 10.86 18.08 17.44
CA GLU A 387 10.22 18.11 18.76
C GLU A 387 8.96 18.98 18.63
N THR A 388 7.79 18.36 18.62
CA THR A 388 6.54 19.08 18.73
C THR A 388 6.50 19.64 20.15
N GLN A 389 6.75 20.94 20.31
CA GLN A 389 6.40 21.66 21.53
C GLN A 389 4.89 21.44 21.76
N HIS A 390 4.55 20.47 22.60
CA HIS A 390 3.23 20.37 23.18
C HIS A 390 3.16 21.50 24.22
N ALA A 391 2.60 22.63 23.79
CA ALA A 391 2.14 23.70 24.67
C ALA A 391 0.67 23.45 25.05
#